data_AF-A0A498IIX7-F1
#
_entry.id   AF-A0A498IIX7-F1
#
_cell.length_a   1.000
_cell.length_b   1.000
_cell.length_c   1.000
_cell.angle_alpha   90.00
_cell.angle_beta   90.00
_cell.angle_gamma   90.00
#
_symmetry.space_group_name_H-M   'P 1'
#
loop_
_entity.id
_entity.type
_entity.pdbx_description
1 polymer ?
#
loop_
_entity_poly.entity_id
_entity_poly.type
_entity_poly.pdbx_seq_one_letter_code
_entity_poly.pdbx_strand_id
1 'polypeptide(L)'
;MMHKQIPCRTATRGSFPLNGTYFQVNEIFADHETSIRPIEVPRSSLWSLARLTVYCGTSTSSILKGLPLNEIKDCFVKGFICVRAFNRKTRTPEELSERFHVSTTKKGGKGGKKNKKKG
;
A
#
# COMPACT_ATOMS: atom_id res chain seq x y z
N MET A 1 -2.07 8.06 13.27
CA MET A 1 -2.13 6.58 13.23
C MET A 1 -0.98 6.07 12.42
N MET A 2 -0.29 5.03 12.89
CA MET A 2 0.81 4.39 12.16
C MET A 2 0.48 2.93 11.89
N HIS A 3 1.00 2.45 10.76
CA HIS A 3 1.03 1.04 10.39
C HIS A 3 2.48 0.57 10.44
N LYS A 4 2.71 -0.65 10.91
CA LYS A 4 4.06 -1.22 10.89
C LYS A 4 4.35 -1.73 9.47
N GLN A 5 5.53 -1.41 8.96
CA GLN A 5 6.01 -1.94 7.69
C GLN A 5 7.13 -2.94 7.93
N ILE A 6 7.13 -4.03 7.17
CA ILE A 6 8.03 -5.15 7.33
C ILE A 6 8.81 -5.32 6.03
N PRO A 7 10.13 -5.12 6.03
CA PRO A 7 10.95 -5.45 4.87
C PRO A 7 10.78 -6.90 4.49
N CYS A 8 10.76 -7.16 3.18
CA CYS A 8 10.48 -8.50 2.70
C CYS A 8 11.46 -9.56 3.24
N ARG A 9 12.75 -9.23 3.27
CA ARG A 9 13.80 -10.10 3.84
C ARG A 9 13.54 -10.48 5.30
N THR A 10 12.98 -9.56 6.08
CA THR A 10 12.59 -9.80 7.47
C THR A 10 11.38 -10.70 7.56
N ALA A 11 10.36 -10.46 6.71
CA ALA A 11 9.15 -11.28 6.66
C ALA A 11 9.49 -12.74 6.33
N THR A 12 10.35 -13.00 5.35
CA THR A 12 10.72 -14.36 4.94
C THR A 12 11.91 -14.96 5.68
N ARG A 13 12.49 -14.26 6.67
CA ARG A 13 13.73 -14.68 7.39
C ARG A 13 14.89 -14.99 6.42
N GLY A 14 14.97 -14.27 5.32
CA GLY A 14 15.97 -14.51 4.27
C GLY A 14 15.69 -15.74 3.40
N SER A 15 14.58 -16.44 3.60
CA SER A 15 14.14 -17.51 2.71
C SER A 15 13.51 -16.92 1.44
N PHE A 16 13.91 -17.45 0.29
CA PHE A 16 13.32 -17.09 -0.99
C PHE A 16 11.98 -17.85 -1.15
N PRO A 17 10.88 -17.20 -1.59
CA PRO A 17 9.61 -17.89 -1.79
C PRO A 17 9.79 -19.03 -2.78
N LEU A 18 9.35 -20.23 -2.36
CA LEU A 18 9.55 -21.49 -3.09
C LEU A 18 8.84 -21.54 -4.47
N ASN A 19 8.02 -20.54 -4.80
CA ASN A 19 7.23 -20.49 -6.04
C ASN A 19 7.73 -19.45 -7.05
N GLY A 20 8.92 -18.87 -6.89
CA GLY A 20 9.50 -17.97 -7.89
C GLY A 20 8.85 -16.59 -7.99
N THR A 21 7.99 -16.20 -7.02
CA THR A 21 7.48 -14.84 -6.95
C THR A 21 8.59 -13.90 -6.48
N TYR A 22 9.13 -13.12 -7.42
CA TYR A 22 10.22 -12.20 -7.16
C TYR A 22 9.71 -11.04 -6.30
N PHE A 23 10.27 -10.89 -5.11
CA PHE A 23 10.08 -9.66 -4.35
C PHE A 23 10.92 -8.58 -4.99
N GLN A 24 10.30 -7.44 -5.28
CA GLN A 24 11.08 -6.30 -5.74
C GLN A 24 12.03 -5.87 -4.62
N VAL A 25 13.25 -5.43 -4.95
CA VAL A 25 14.26 -5.03 -3.96
C VAL A 25 13.72 -3.96 -2.99
N ASN A 26 12.80 -3.12 -3.46
CA ASN A 26 12.18 -2.05 -2.68
C ASN A 26 10.81 -2.44 -2.09
N GLU A 27 10.46 -3.72 -2.12
CA GLU A 27 9.17 -4.18 -1.61
C GLU A 27 9.16 -4.30 -0.07
N ILE A 28 8.13 -3.71 0.52
CA ILE A 28 7.83 -3.79 1.95
C ILE A 28 6.37 -4.22 2.15
N PHE A 29 6.09 -4.90 3.26
CA PHE A 29 4.74 -5.35 3.62
C PHE A 29 4.12 -4.49 4.69
N ALA A 30 2.84 -4.21 4.55
CA ALA A 30 2.06 -3.69 5.66
C ALA A 30 1.78 -4.82 6.66
N ASP A 31 2.03 -4.63 7.94
CA ASP A 31 1.66 -5.60 8.96
C ASP A 31 0.13 -5.73 9.00
N HIS A 32 -0.40 -6.93 8.80
CA HIS A 32 -1.83 -7.15 8.59
C HIS A 32 -2.68 -6.73 9.82
N GLU A 33 -2.21 -7.04 11.03
CA GLU A 33 -2.95 -6.70 12.26
C GLU A 33 -3.04 -5.18 12.44
N THR A 34 -1.92 -4.47 12.30
CA THR A 34 -1.91 -3.01 12.43
C THR A 34 -2.52 -2.30 11.24
N SER A 35 -2.58 -2.95 10.07
CA SER A 35 -3.34 -2.47 8.91
C SER A 35 -4.84 -2.46 9.19
N ILE A 36 -5.35 -3.48 9.91
CA ILE A 36 -6.74 -3.58 10.34
C ILE A 36 -7.03 -2.61 11.49
N ARG A 37 -6.14 -2.59 12.49
CA ARG A 37 -6.26 -1.79 13.71
C ARG A 37 -5.03 -0.90 13.86
N PRO A 38 -5.07 0.34 13.32
CA PRO A 38 -3.94 1.25 13.35
C PRO A 38 -3.49 1.56 14.78
N ILE A 39 -2.19 1.80 14.96
CA ILE A 39 -1.64 2.21 16.25
C ILE A 39 -1.81 3.73 16.37
N GLU A 40 -2.36 4.19 17.50
CA GLU A 40 -2.36 5.61 17.83
C GLU A 40 -0.97 6.03 18.31
N VAL A 41 -0.42 7.05 17.65
CA VAL A 41 0.94 7.54 17.92
C VAL A 41 0.88 9.06 17.95
N PRO A 42 1.41 9.72 19.01
CA PRO A 42 1.45 11.16 19.09
C PRO A 42 2.17 11.78 17.89
N ARG A 43 1.60 12.83 17.28
CA ARG A 43 2.24 13.48 16.11
C ARG A 43 3.62 14.05 16.45
N SER A 44 3.82 14.52 17.68
CA SER A 44 5.10 15.05 18.16
C SER A 44 6.22 14.03 18.08
N SER A 45 5.95 12.75 18.33
CA SER A 45 6.96 11.68 18.25
C SER A 45 7.37 11.33 16.83
N LEU A 46 6.63 11.82 15.81
CA LEU A 46 6.90 11.55 14.40
C LEU A 46 7.65 12.69 13.72
N TRP A 47 7.76 13.85 14.36
CA TRP A 47 8.28 15.05 13.71
C TRP A 47 9.79 14.97 13.45
N SER A 48 10.54 14.31 14.36
CA SER A 48 11.99 14.15 14.27
C SER A 48 12.43 12.93 13.45
N LEU A 49 11.49 12.11 12.95
CA LEU A 49 11.82 10.89 12.21
C LEU A 49 12.02 11.18 10.72
N ALA A 50 13.01 10.50 10.13
CA ALA A 50 13.21 10.50 8.69
C ALA A 50 11.93 10.02 7.97
N ARG A 51 11.50 10.76 6.96
CA ARG A 51 10.34 10.42 6.14
C ARG A 51 10.80 9.72 4.88
N LEU A 52 10.20 8.57 4.60
CA LEU A 52 10.41 7.81 3.38
C LEU A 52 9.06 7.69 2.67
N THR A 53 9.09 7.80 1.34
CA THR A 53 7.88 7.68 0.52
C THR A 53 7.58 6.21 0.27
N VAL A 54 6.34 5.81 0.55
CA VAL A 54 5.83 4.48 0.25
C VAL A 54 4.69 4.63 -0.75
N TYR A 55 4.76 3.86 -1.82
CA TYR A 55 3.73 3.79 -2.83
C TYR A 55 2.90 2.53 -2.59
N CYS A 56 1.59 2.71 -2.35
CA CYS A 56 0.67 1.61 -2.03
C CYS A 56 -0.35 1.37 -3.14
N GLY A 57 -0.73 0.12 -3.38
CA GLY A 57 -1.74 -0.24 -4.36
C GLY A 57 -1.88 -1.75 -4.56
N THR A 58 -2.69 -2.16 -5.53
CA THR A 58 -2.94 -3.59 -5.81
C THR A 58 -1.82 -4.26 -6.60
N SER A 59 -1.04 -3.49 -7.35
CA SER A 59 0.14 -3.96 -8.09
C SER A 59 1.07 -2.80 -8.40
N THR A 60 2.34 -3.09 -8.68
CA THR A 60 3.31 -2.07 -9.12
C THR A 60 2.85 -1.37 -10.39
N SER A 61 2.27 -2.11 -11.35
CA SER A 61 1.70 -1.52 -12.56
C SER A 61 0.57 -0.54 -12.25
N SER A 62 -0.32 -0.87 -11.30
CA SER A 62 -1.40 0.02 -10.87
C SER A 62 -0.88 1.28 -10.17
N ILE A 63 0.17 1.14 -9.36
CA ILE A 63 0.83 2.25 -8.67
C ILE A 63 1.47 3.23 -9.66
N LEU A 64 2.19 2.70 -10.65
CA LEU A 64 2.95 3.52 -11.60
C LEU A 64 2.07 4.09 -12.73
N LYS A 65 0.83 3.60 -12.87
CA LYS A 65 -0.06 3.99 -13.95
C LYS A 65 -0.39 5.48 -13.88
N GLY A 66 -0.05 6.20 -14.94
CA GLY A 66 -0.33 7.64 -15.05
C GLY A 66 0.64 8.54 -14.29
N LEU A 67 1.70 7.98 -13.69
CA LEU A 67 2.78 8.77 -13.11
C LEU A 67 3.74 9.25 -14.20
N PRO A 68 4.29 10.47 -14.08
CA PRO A 68 5.33 10.94 -14.98
C PRO A 68 6.66 10.21 -14.72
N LEU A 69 7.56 10.21 -15.71
CA LEU A 69 8.79 9.41 -15.68
C LEU A 69 9.71 9.74 -14.48
N ASN A 70 9.76 10.99 -14.05
CA ASN A 70 10.52 11.42 -12.88
C ASN A 70 9.99 10.80 -11.58
N GLU A 71 8.68 10.72 -11.40
CA GLU A 71 8.04 10.07 -10.25
C GLU A 71 8.27 8.56 -10.27
N ILE A 72 8.19 7.94 -11.45
CA ILE A 72 8.52 6.52 -11.62
C ILE A 72 9.97 6.27 -11.19
N LYS A 73 10.92 7.10 -11.64
CA LYS A 73 12.32 7.00 -11.25
C LYS A 73 12.49 7.16 -9.73
N ASP A 74 11.88 8.18 -9.13
CA ASP A 74 11.97 8.41 -7.70
C ASP A 74 11.35 7.27 -6.88
N CYS A 75 10.28 6.65 -7.37
CA CYS A 75 9.70 5.44 -6.77
C CYS A 75 10.71 4.28 -6.69
N PHE A 76 11.53 4.06 -7.71
CA PHE A 76 12.53 2.98 -7.72
C PHE A 76 13.86 3.33 -7.07
N VAL A 77 14.23 4.61 -6.97
CA VAL A 77 15.52 5.02 -6.42
C VAL A 77 15.43 5.42 -4.95
N LYS A 78 14.33 6.07 -4.55
CA LYS A 78 14.16 6.69 -3.22
C LYS A 78 12.95 6.15 -2.46
N GLY A 79 12.04 5.49 -3.16
CA GLY A 79 10.77 5.01 -2.62
C GLY A 79 10.76 3.52 -2.29
N PHE A 80 9.68 3.13 -1.60
CA PHE A 80 9.34 1.74 -1.33
C PHE A 80 7.97 1.41 -1.91
N ILE A 81 7.76 0.15 -2.27
CA ILE A 81 6.50 -0.33 -2.84
C ILE A 81 5.81 -1.25 -1.83
N CYS A 82 4.53 -1.03 -1.58
CA CYS A 82 3.71 -1.89 -0.73
C CYS A 82 2.45 -2.33 -1.49
N VAL A 83 2.44 -3.59 -1.94
CA VAL A 83 1.28 -4.16 -2.66
C VAL A 83 0.58 -5.29 -1.91
N ARG A 84 1.10 -5.66 -0.74
CA ARG A 84 0.58 -6.77 0.09
C ARG A 84 0.68 -6.44 1.56
N ALA A 85 -0.23 -7.02 2.34
CA ALA A 85 -0.03 -7.14 3.78
C ALA A 85 0.72 -8.44 4.11
N PHE A 86 1.24 -8.53 5.32
CA PHE A 86 1.87 -9.73 5.84
C PHE A 86 1.36 -10.03 7.24
N ASN A 87 0.82 -11.23 7.42
CA ASN A 87 0.40 -11.71 8.72
C ASN A 87 1.59 -12.35 9.43
N ARG A 88 2.10 -11.67 10.47
CA ARG A 88 3.27 -12.14 11.22
C ARG A 88 3.02 -13.43 12.00
N LYS A 89 1.76 -13.73 12.38
CA LYS A 89 1.39 -14.90 13.18
C LYS A 89 1.37 -16.17 12.32
N THR A 90 0.68 -16.11 11.18
CA THR A 90 0.58 -17.21 10.22
C THR A 90 1.77 -17.26 9.25
N ARG A 91 2.54 -16.17 9.17
CA ARG A 91 3.65 -15.96 8.23
C ARG A 91 3.23 -16.04 6.76
N THR A 92 1.99 -15.63 6.47
CA THR A 92 1.42 -15.62 5.13
C THR A 92 1.32 -14.21 4.57
N PRO A 93 1.53 -14.02 3.25
CA PRO A 93 1.09 -12.81 2.59
C PRO A 93 -0.45 -12.73 2.62
N GLU A 94 -0.96 -11.52 2.80
CA GLU A 94 -2.39 -11.20 2.84
C GLU A 94 -2.68 -10.07 1.87
N GLU A 95 -3.96 -9.88 1.53
CA GLU A 95 -4.40 -8.73 0.75
C GLU A 95 -4.13 -7.42 1.50
N LEU A 96 -3.71 -6.40 0.76
CA LEU A 96 -3.52 -5.07 1.31
C LEU A 96 -4.88 -4.46 1.66
N SER A 97 -5.00 -3.87 2.85
CA SER A 97 -6.26 -3.26 3.29
C SER A 97 -6.68 -2.12 2.34
N GLU A 98 -7.97 -2.04 2.03
CA GLU A 98 -8.57 -0.96 1.21
C GLU A 98 -8.22 0.46 1.67
N ARG A 99 -7.85 0.65 2.95
CA ARG A 99 -7.37 1.95 3.45
C ARG A 99 -6.10 2.44 2.77
N PHE A 100 -5.27 1.54 2.25
CA PHE A 100 -4.08 1.89 1.49
C PHE A 100 -4.37 2.13 0.01
N HIS A 101 -5.57 1.80 -0.46
CA HIS A 101 -5.97 2.07 -1.84
C HIS A 101 -6.54 3.48 -1.95
N VAL A 102 -5.85 4.33 -2.71
CA VAL A 102 -6.42 5.61 -3.13
C VAL A 102 -7.24 5.34 -4.39
N SER A 103 -8.57 5.50 -4.31
CA SER A 103 -9.42 5.38 -5.50
C SER A 103 -9.04 6.46 -6.51
N THR A 104 -8.42 6.06 -7.62
CA THR A 104 -8.04 6.94 -8.73
C THR A 104 -9.18 7.19 -9.71
N THR A 105 -10.35 6.59 -9.47
CA THR A 105 -11.55 6.87 -10.26
C THR A 105 -12.06 8.27 -9.91
N LYS A 106 -11.79 9.26 -10.76
CA LYS A 106 -12.64 10.47 -10.80
C LYS A 106 -14.08 9.98 -10.83
N LYS A 107 -14.88 10.28 -9.80
CA LYS A 107 -16.33 10.12 -9.85
C LYS A 107 -16.84 10.98 -11.01
N GLY A 108 -16.91 10.41 -12.21
CA GLY A 108 -17.72 10.96 -13.29
C GLY A 108 -19.15 10.89 -12.80
N GLY A 109 -19.69 12.03 -12.34
CA GLY A 109 -21.06 12.13 -11.87
C GLY A 109 -22.01 11.71 -12.98
N LYS A 110 -22.51 10.47 -12.96
CA LYS A 110 -23.72 10.12 -13.70
C LYS A 110 -24.89 10.75 -12.95
N GLY A 111 -25.33 11.91 -13.44
CA GLY A 111 -26.58 12.53 -13.03
C GLY A 111 -27.74 11.57 -13.25
N GLY A 112 -28.21 10.93 -12.17
CA GLY A 112 -29.41 10.13 -12.16
C GLY A 112 -30.63 11.03 -12.28
N LYS A 113 -31.16 11.18 -13.50
CA LYS A 113 -32.43 11.84 -13.77
C LYS A 113 -33.55 11.01 -13.13
N LYS A 114 -33.98 11.36 -11.91
CA LYS A 114 -35.18 10.81 -11.27
C LYS A 114 -36.40 11.24 -12.09
N ASN A 115 -37.00 10.31 -12.84
CA ASN A 115 -38.26 10.56 -13.50
C ASN A 115 -39.39 10.41 -12.48
N LYS A 116 -40.07 11.50 -12.16
CA LYS A 116 -41.20 11.57 -11.22
C LYS A 116 -42.45 11.07 -11.95
N LYS A 117 -42.94 9.86 -11.62
CA LYS A 117 -44.31 9.43 -11.97
C LYS A 117 -45.28 10.34 -11.22
N LYS A 118 -46.04 11.17 -11.95
CA LYS A 118 -47.28 11.78 -11.45
C LYS A 118 -48.38 10.72 -11.56
N GLY A 119 -49.16 10.60 -10.48
CA GLY A 119 -50.44 9.89 -10.49
C GLY A 119 -51.51 10.68 -11.22
#